data_AF-A0A7V3KYA6-F1
#
_entry.id   AF-A0A7V3KYA6-F1
#
_cell.length_a   1.000
_cell.length_b   1.000
_cell.length_c   1.000
_cell.angle_alpha   90.00
_cell.angle_beta   90.00
_cell.angle_gamma   90.00
#
_symmetry.space_group_name_H-M   'P 1'
#
loop_
_entity.id
_entity.type
_entity.pdbx_description
1 polymer ?
#
loop_
_entity_poly.entity_id
_entity_poly.type
_entity_poly.pdbx_seq_one_letter_code
_entity_poly.pdbx_strand_id
1 'polypeptide(L)'
;MEEYPYRLLEIDLTSRKTTHLEMEQDRLCQFLGGSGLAASILFDLLNPHRDPFHPESPLIFMTGLLTGIPVPCGCRISVCAKSPLGIWGEANAGGYWGPELKFTGFDGLLIKGKADKPVYLYITPQGAEIRGAIDLWGKGTFLTTEKLLAATDPKAQVAAIGPAGENLSFMAAIVTGGMEARVMARTGLGAVMGSKNLKAIVVRGDKKPHIYDAALLHETTKEFSAHLKFVESLSKFGTAALIESKEAIGALPIKNFTLFHWDKATRISGPTMIAEFLTKHYGCYSCPIRCGKEVKVNKGPYAGLSGHGPEYETLASLGSLILNDDLTAIINLNYLLNDLGLDTMSAGITAAFA
;
A
#
# COMPACT_ATOMS: atom_id res chain seq x y z
N MET A 1 29.17 2.82 18.43
CA MET A 1 28.07 3.35 17.59
C MET A 1 26.88 3.50 18.50
N GLU A 2 26.26 4.68 18.58
CA GLU A 2 24.98 4.76 19.30
C GLU A 2 23.98 3.85 18.58
N GLU A 3 23.46 2.86 19.29
CA GLU A 3 22.50 1.90 18.77
C GLU A 3 21.15 2.60 18.59
N TYR A 4 20.59 2.55 17.39
CA TYR A 4 19.18 2.93 17.19
C TYR A 4 18.33 1.70 17.49
N PRO A 5 17.61 1.65 18.62
CA PRO A 5 16.81 0.48 18.96
C PRO A 5 15.65 0.39 17.99
N TYR A 6 15.67 -0.64 17.14
CA TYR A 6 14.60 -0.91 16.19
C TYR A 6 13.45 -1.58 16.92
N ARG A 7 12.30 -0.90 17.02
CA ARG A 7 11.23 -1.23 17.96
C ARG A 7 9.97 -1.70 17.26
N LEU A 8 9.52 -2.90 17.60
CA LEU A 8 8.24 -3.43 17.18
C LEU A 8 7.22 -3.29 18.30
N LEU A 9 5.98 -2.99 17.92
CA LEU A 9 4.84 -3.10 18.80
C LEU A 9 4.11 -4.42 18.50
N GLU A 10 4.18 -5.36 19.43
CA GLU A 10 3.40 -6.59 19.35
C GLU A 10 2.01 -6.34 19.94
N ILE A 11 0.97 -6.68 19.17
CA ILE A 11 -0.44 -6.50 19.53
C ILE A 11 -1.15 -7.85 19.42
N ASP A 12 -1.73 -8.30 20.52
CA ASP A 12 -2.64 -9.44 20.55
C ASP A 12 -4.08 -8.94 20.66
N LEU A 13 -4.84 -9.12 19.58
CA LEU A 13 -6.24 -8.68 19.48
C LEU A 13 -7.20 -9.53 20.32
N THR A 14 -6.82 -10.77 20.65
CA THR A 14 -7.62 -11.67 21.50
C THR A 14 -7.52 -11.23 22.95
N SER A 15 -6.29 -11.11 23.47
CA SER A 15 -6.07 -10.70 24.87
C SER A 15 -6.12 -9.19 25.09
N ARG A 16 -6.14 -8.42 23.99
CA ARG A 16 -6.09 -6.95 23.96
C ARG A 16 -4.83 -6.39 24.63
N LYS A 17 -3.73 -7.14 24.60
CA LYS A 17 -2.44 -6.75 25.18
C LYS A 17 -1.50 -6.21 24.11
N THR A 18 -0.67 -5.27 24.52
CA THR A 18 0.37 -4.67 23.69
C THR A 18 1.70 -4.74 24.41
N THR A 19 2.74 -5.19 23.73
CA THR A 19 4.10 -5.29 24.28
C THR A 19 5.12 -4.72 23.30
N HIS A 20 6.27 -4.31 23.83
CA HIS A 20 7.39 -3.84 23.02
C HIS A 20 8.36 -4.99 22.77
N LEU A 21 8.81 -5.11 21.53
CA LEU A 21 9.91 -5.99 21.15
C LEU A 21 11.02 -5.12 20.57
N GLU A 22 12.14 -5.04 21.27
CA GLU A 22 13.36 -4.43 20.75
C GLU A 22 14.11 -5.47 19.92
N MET A 23 14.54 -5.08 18.72
CA MET A 23 15.22 -5.99 17.81
C MET A 23 16.72 -6.04 18.11
N GLU A 24 17.26 -7.24 18.17
CA GLU A 24 18.70 -7.48 18.29
C GLU A 24 19.46 -6.83 17.13
N GLN A 25 20.54 -6.12 17.45
CA GLN A 25 21.31 -5.35 16.48
C GLN A 25 21.90 -6.23 15.38
N ASP A 26 22.38 -7.44 15.72
CA ASP A 26 22.93 -8.39 14.74
C ASP A 26 21.88 -8.81 13.70
N ARG A 27 20.64 -9.01 14.15
CA ARG A 27 19.52 -9.34 13.26
C ARG A 27 19.17 -8.16 12.36
N LEU A 28 19.20 -6.93 12.90
CA LEU A 28 19.02 -5.73 12.08
C LEU A 28 20.14 -5.57 11.05
N CYS A 29 21.40 -5.82 11.40
CA CYS A 29 22.53 -5.78 10.47
C CYS A 29 22.41 -6.84 9.37
N GLN A 30 21.91 -8.03 9.71
CA GLN A 30 21.75 -9.13 8.76
C GLN A 30 20.60 -8.91 7.78
N PHE A 31 19.48 -8.34 8.25
CA PHE A 31 18.23 -8.25 7.46
C PHE A 31 17.81 -6.83 7.09
N LEU A 32 18.54 -5.81 7.54
CA LEU A 32 18.36 -4.37 7.35
C LEU A 32 17.02 -3.82 7.90
N GLY A 33 15.87 -4.36 7.52
CA GLY A 33 14.54 -3.90 7.88
C GLY A 33 13.52 -4.37 6.84
N GLY A 34 12.34 -3.76 6.81
CA GLY A 34 11.32 -4.02 5.78
C GLY A 34 10.96 -5.49 5.66
N SER A 35 10.81 -5.98 4.42
CA SER A 35 10.44 -7.38 4.17
C SER A 35 11.50 -8.39 4.59
N GLY A 36 12.80 -8.04 4.55
CA GLY A 36 13.87 -8.93 5.02
C GLY A 36 13.75 -9.24 6.52
N LEU A 37 13.57 -8.19 7.33
CA LEU A 37 13.37 -8.37 8.78
C LEU A 37 12.02 -9.02 9.08
N ALA A 38 10.95 -8.65 8.36
CA ALA A 38 9.64 -9.29 8.52
C ALA A 38 9.68 -10.78 8.17
N ALA A 39 10.42 -11.18 7.13
CA ALA A 39 10.62 -12.57 6.74
C ALA A 39 11.37 -13.35 7.82
N SER A 40 12.44 -12.76 8.37
CA SER A 40 13.16 -13.35 9.50
C SER A 40 12.21 -13.61 10.67
N ILE A 41 11.40 -12.62 11.07
CA ILE A 41 10.47 -12.77 12.20
C ILE A 41 9.38 -13.79 11.89
N LEU A 42 8.82 -13.75 10.69
CA LEU A 42 7.81 -14.72 10.29
C LEU A 42 8.39 -16.12 10.32
N PHE A 43 9.63 -16.33 9.89
CA PHE A 43 10.29 -17.63 9.88
C PHE A 43 10.34 -18.26 11.29
N ASP A 44 10.67 -17.48 12.31
CA ASP A 44 10.67 -17.95 13.72
C ASP A 44 9.25 -18.32 14.20
N LEU A 45 8.23 -17.59 13.73
CA LEU A 45 6.83 -17.77 14.13
C LEU A 45 6.07 -18.76 13.23
N LEU A 46 6.68 -19.22 12.15
CA LEU A 46 5.98 -19.93 11.07
C LEU A 46 5.60 -21.33 11.54
N ASN A 47 4.30 -21.60 11.52
CA ASN A 47 3.78 -22.95 11.47
C ASN A 47 3.27 -23.22 10.03
N PRO A 48 3.94 -24.08 9.24
CA PRO A 48 3.57 -24.29 7.84
C PRO A 48 2.20 -24.92 7.67
N HIS A 49 1.70 -25.65 8.67
CA HIS A 49 0.39 -26.30 8.65
C HIS A 49 -0.74 -25.39 9.19
N ARG A 50 -0.40 -24.24 9.78
CA ARG A 50 -1.39 -23.30 10.29
C ARG A 50 -2.09 -22.58 9.14
N ASP A 51 -3.40 -22.50 9.24
CA ASP A 51 -4.22 -21.75 8.29
C ASP A 51 -3.84 -20.25 8.31
N PRO A 52 -3.70 -19.57 7.15
CA PRO A 52 -3.37 -18.14 7.08
C PRO A 52 -4.32 -17.23 7.89
N PHE A 53 -5.58 -17.61 8.05
CA PHE A 53 -6.61 -16.87 8.79
C PHE A 53 -6.74 -17.29 10.26
N HIS A 54 -5.91 -18.23 10.73
CA HIS A 54 -5.88 -18.59 12.14
C HIS A 54 -5.53 -17.37 13.02
N PRO A 55 -6.14 -17.19 14.21
CA PRO A 55 -5.84 -16.06 15.11
C PRO A 55 -4.33 -15.90 15.39
N GLU A 56 -3.63 -17.01 15.61
CA GLU A 56 -2.18 -17.03 15.85
C GLU A 56 -1.30 -16.86 14.59
N SER A 57 -1.88 -16.74 13.39
CA SER A 57 -1.11 -16.42 12.19
C SER A 57 -0.70 -14.95 12.22
N PRO A 58 0.59 -14.61 12.22
CA PRO A 58 1.02 -13.23 12.39
C PRO A 58 0.78 -12.41 11.11
N LEU A 59 0.43 -11.13 11.31
CA LEU A 59 0.43 -10.10 10.28
C LEU A 59 1.42 -9.02 10.68
N ILE A 60 2.44 -8.78 9.85
CA ILE A 60 3.54 -7.89 10.17
C ILE A 60 3.51 -6.67 9.25
N PHE A 61 3.55 -5.48 9.82
CA PHE A 61 3.84 -4.23 9.11
C PHE A 61 5.27 -3.84 9.46
N MET A 62 6.13 -3.60 8.47
CA MET A 62 7.53 -3.32 8.69
C MET A 62 8.05 -2.21 7.79
N THR A 63 8.62 -1.19 8.41
CA THR A 63 9.25 -0.07 7.69
C THR A 63 10.63 -0.47 7.19
N GLY A 64 11.12 0.15 6.12
CA GLY A 64 12.54 0.03 5.75
C GLY A 64 13.43 0.96 6.58
N LEU A 65 14.75 0.74 6.58
CA LEU A 65 15.73 1.59 7.29
C LEU A 65 15.60 3.09 6.97
N LEU A 66 15.36 3.41 5.70
CA LEU A 66 15.27 4.79 5.22
C LEU A 66 13.86 5.38 5.29
N THR A 67 12.90 4.65 5.87
CA THR A 67 11.51 5.13 5.96
C THR A 67 11.41 6.30 6.94
N GLY A 68 10.80 7.39 6.50
CA GLY A 68 10.68 8.64 7.26
C GLY A 68 11.92 9.51 7.23
N ILE A 69 13.06 9.00 6.74
CA ILE A 69 14.27 9.78 6.50
C ILE A 69 14.03 10.69 5.27
N PRO A 70 14.48 11.97 5.28
CA PRO A 70 14.25 12.91 4.18
C PRO A 70 15.16 12.63 2.97
N VAL A 71 15.16 11.39 2.48
CA VAL A 71 15.81 10.95 1.25
C VAL A 71 14.78 10.69 0.15
N PRO A 72 15.14 10.79 -1.14
CA PRO A 72 14.26 10.45 -2.24
C PRO A 72 13.62 9.08 -2.07
N CYS A 73 12.29 9.05 -2.03
CA CYS A 73 11.48 7.82 -1.93
C CYS A 73 11.59 7.06 -0.59
N GLY A 74 12.15 7.65 0.47
CA GLY A 74 12.25 7.07 1.83
C GLY A 74 10.91 6.91 2.57
N CYS A 75 9.95 6.20 1.97
CA CYS A 75 8.56 6.18 2.42
C CYS A 75 7.88 4.81 2.39
N ARG A 76 8.60 3.75 1.99
CA ARG A 76 8.00 2.44 1.74
C ARG A 76 7.67 1.70 3.04
N ILE A 77 6.55 1.00 3.03
CA ILE A 77 6.13 0.04 4.07
C ILE A 77 5.91 -1.33 3.44
N SER A 78 6.35 -2.39 4.11
CA SER A 78 6.07 -3.78 3.72
C SER A 78 5.07 -4.38 4.69
N VAL A 79 4.09 -5.10 4.16
CA VAL A 79 3.19 -5.95 4.93
C VAL A 79 3.47 -7.38 4.56
N CYS A 80 3.66 -8.22 5.56
CA CYS A 80 4.05 -9.61 5.37
C CYS A 80 3.21 -10.54 6.25
N ALA A 81 2.84 -11.69 5.69
CA ALA A 81 2.21 -12.79 6.41
C ALA A 81 2.35 -14.08 5.60
N LYS A 82 1.84 -15.20 6.12
CA LYS A 82 1.49 -16.33 5.25
C LYS A 82 0.30 -15.91 4.39
N SER A 83 0.46 -15.92 3.07
CA SER A 83 -0.62 -15.60 2.13
C SER A 83 -1.75 -16.63 2.22
N PRO A 84 -3.02 -16.25 2.00
CA PRO A 84 -4.13 -17.19 1.79
C PRO A 84 -3.87 -18.19 0.65
N LEU A 85 -2.94 -17.87 -0.25
CA LEU A 85 -2.46 -18.75 -1.32
C LEU A 85 -1.49 -19.85 -0.83
N GLY A 86 -1.17 -19.90 0.47
CA GLY A 86 -0.30 -20.91 1.07
C GLY A 86 1.20 -20.64 1.00
N ILE A 87 1.61 -19.48 0.45
CA ILE A 87 3.00 -19.08 0.25
C ILE A 87 3.40 -17.88 1.12
N TRP A 88 4.66 -17.46 1.04
CA TRP A 88 5.09 -16.15 1.54
C TRP A 88 4.25 -15.04 0.88
N GLY A 89 3.63 -14.20 1.72
CA GLY A 89 2.90 -13.02 1.28
C GLY A 89 3.68 -11.76 1.64
N GLU A 90 3.91 -10.92 0.63
CA GLU A 90 4.53 -9.60 0.77
C GLU A 90 3.79 -8.62 -0.13
N ALA A 91 3.40 -7.49 0.46
CA ALA A 91 2.82 -6.37 -0.26
C ALA A 91 3.45 -5.07 0.21
N ASN A 92 3.64 -4.12 -0.71
CA ASN A 92 4.36 -2.88 -0.43
C ASN A 92 3.58 -1.66 -0.91
N ALA A 93 3.57 -0.60 -0.10
CA ALA A 93 3.03 0.71 -0.49
C ALA A 93 4.02 1.83 -0.17
N GLY A 94 3.87 2.94 -0.88
CA GLY A 94 4.45 4.23 -0.51
C GLY A 94 3.46 5.08 0.28
N GLY A 95 3.43 6.38 0.01
CA GLY A 95 2.56 7.34 0.68
C GLY A 95 3.20 7.90 1.94
N TYR A 96 2.37 8.12 2.95
CA TYR A 96 2.75 8.78 4.21
C TYR A 96 2.60 7.86 5.42
N TRP A 97 1.92 6.71 5.29
CA TRP A 97 1.63 5.82 6.43
C TRP A 97 2.90 5.22 7.06
N GLY A 98 3.83 4.70 6.24
CA GLY A 98 5.12 4.16 6.74
C GLY A 98 5.96 5.20 7.50
N PRO A 99 6.20 6.40 6.93
CA PRO A 99 6.83 7.52 7.65
C PRO A 99 6.12 7.88 8.95
N GLU A 100 4.80 7.99 8.94
CA GLU A 100 4.03 8.35 10.12
C GLU A 100 4.15 7.30 11.23
N LEU A 101 4.21 6.00 10.87
CA LEU A 101 4.54 4.94 11.82
C LEU A 101 5.93 5.16 12.43
N LYS A 102 6.96 5.46 11.63
CA LYS A 102 8.31 5.78 12.16
C LYS A 102 8.30 6.97 13.11
N PHE A 103 7.45 7.96 12.87
CA PHE A 103 7.31 9.13 13.74
C PHE A 103 6.60 8.82 15.08
N THR A 104 5.97 7.66 15.24
CA THR A 104 5.54 7.18 16.57
C THR A 104 6.73 6.71 17.42
N GLY A 105 7.85 6.36 16.77
CA GLY A 105 8.99 5.69 17.39
C GLY A 105 8.92 4.16 17.36
N PHE A 106 7.97 3.59 16.60
CA PHE A 106 7.94 2.18 16.24
C PHE A 106 8.35 2.01 14.78
N ASP A 107 9.05 0.92 14.52
CA ASP A 107 9.53 0.53 13.20
C ASP A 107 8.66 -0.54 12.54
N GLY A 108 7.88 -1.26 13.34
CA GLY A 108 6.97 -2.27 12.86
C GLY A 108 5.88 -2.62 13.86
N LEU A 109 4.87 -3.32 13.35
CA LEU A 109 3.75 -3.86 14.11
C LEU A 109 3.71 -5.37 13.87
N LEU A 110 3.61 -6.15 14.95
CA LEU A 110 3.38 -7.60 14.89
C LEU A 110 2.00 -7.89 15.47
N ILE A 111 1.05 -8.25 14.60
CA ILE A 111 -0.35 -8.40 14.98
C ILE A 111 -0.72 -9.89 15.02
N LYS A 112 -1.19 -10.34 16.19
CA LYS A 112 -1.68 -11.70 16.46
C LYS A 112 -3.08 -11.64 17.07
N GLY A 113 -3.66 -12.81 17.29
CA GLY A 113 -5.00 -12.97 17.81
C GLY A 113 -6.09 -12.54 16.82
N LYS A 114 -7.31 -12.49 17.33
CA LYS A 114 -8.52 -12.06 16.62
C LYS A 114 -9.43 -11.35 17.62
N ALA A 115 -9.90 -10.16 17.25
CA ALA A 115 -10.87 -9.44 18.08
C ALA A 115 -12.25 -10.12 18.01
N ASP A 116 -13.02 -10.06 19.10
CA ASP A 116 -14.39 -10.59 19.18
C ASP A 116 -15.38 -9.82 18.28
N LYS A 117 -15.10 -8.54 18.04
CA LYS A 117 -15.86 -7.63 17.17
C LYS A 117 -14.90 -6.83 16.29
N PRO A 118 -15.38 -6.19 15.21
CA PRO A 118 -14.60 -5.24 14.42
C PRO A 118 -13.94 -4.16 15.29
N VAL A 119 -12.62 -4.03 15.15
CA VAL A 119 -11.79 -3.02 15.84
C VAL A 119 -10.90 -2.27 14.86
N TYR A 120 -10.40 -1.12 15.29
CA TYR A 120 -9.25 -0.46 14.68
C TYR A 120 -8.18 -0.20 15.73
N LEU A 121 -6.92 -0.11 15.29
CA LEU A 121 -5.80 0.28 16.14
C LEU A 121 -5.54 1.78 15.98
N TYR A 122 -5.34 2.49 17.09
CA TYR A 122 -4.80 3.85 17.10
C TYR A 122 -3.41 3.83 17.74
N ILE A 123 -2.39 4.05 16.91
CA ILE A 123 -0.97 3.97 17.29
C ILE A 123 -0.43 5.39 17.43
N THR A 124 0.12 5.69 18.59
CA THR A 124 0.78 6.95 18.92
C THR A 124 2.12 6.67 19.60
N PRO A 125 2.93 7.68 19.93
CA PRO A 125 4.14 7.47 20.72
C PRO A 125 3.95 6.76 22.07
N GLN A 126 2.71 6.72 22.58
CA GLN A 126 2.34 6.08 23.84
C GLN A 126 2.04 4.58 23.69
N GLY A 127 1.95 4.06 22.46
CA GLY A 127 1.63 2.65 22.19
C GLY A 127 0.41 2.50 21.29
N ALA A 128 -0.35 1.41 21.48
CA ALA A 128 -1.55 1.11 20.71
C ALA A 128 -2.80 1.10 21.58
N GLU A 129 -3.84 1.77 21.11
CA GLU A 129 -5.20 1.63 21.63
C GLU A 129 -6.05 0.77 20.68
N ILE A 130 -6.75 -0.23 21.22
CA ILE A 130 -7.70 -1.05 20.48
C ILE A 130 -9.11 -0.46 20.66
N ARG A 131 -9.65 0.15 19.59
CA ARG A 131 -10.93 0.87 19.59
C ARG A 131 -11.96 0.15 18.72
N GLY A 132 -13.26 0.31 19.02
CA GLY A 132 -14.34 -0.33 18.26
C GLY A 132 -14.48 0.25 16.85
N ALA A 133 -14.78 -0.60 15.87
CA ALA A 133 -14.94 -0.22 14.45
C ALA A 133 -16.23 -0.78 13.82
N ILE A 134 -17.23 -1.13 14.63
CA ILE A 134 -18.45 -1.79 14.14
C ILE A 134 -19.19 -0.93 13.09
N ASP A 135 -19.24 0.38 13.28
CA ASP A 135 -19.91 1.31 12.37
C ASP A 135 -19.17 1.51 11.03
N LEU A 136 -17.91 1.08 10.97
CA LEU A 136 -17.05 1.14 9.79
C LEU A 136 -17.01 -0.19 9.02
N TRP A 137 -17.43 -1.29 9.64
CA TRP A 137 -17.49 -2.59 8.98
C TRP A 137 -18.52 -2.56 7.83
N GLY A 138 -18.15 -3.07 6.67
CA GLY A 138 -18.94 -2.99 5.43
C GLY A 138 -18.72 -1.69 4.64
N LYS A 139 -17.99 -0.70 5.18
CA LYS A 139 -17.70 0.55 4.47
C LYS A 139 -16.42 0.44 3.62
N GLY A 140 -16.39 1.18 2.52
CA GLY A 140 -15.20 1.33 1.68
C GLY A 140 -14.02 2.00 2.42
N THR A 141 -12.82 1.86 1.87
CA THR A 141 -11.58 2.37 2.45
C THR A 141 -11.55 3.89 2.52
N PHE A 142 -12.22 4.59 1.58
CA PHE A 142 -12.23 6.06 1.54
C PHE A 142 -13.07 6.64 2.67
N LEU A 143 -14.32 6.19 2.82
CA LEU A 143 -15.19 6.62 3.93
C LEU A 143 -14.61 6.20 5.29
N THR A 144 -14.02 5.00 5.37
CA THR A 144 -13.33 4.54 6.59
C THR A 144 -12.21 5.51 6.97
N THR A 145 -11.39 5.91 6.01
CA THR A 145 -10.29 6.86 6.24
C THR A 145 -10.81 8.21 6.71
N GLU A 146 -11.81 8.79 6.02
CA GLU A 146 -12.42 10.06 6.41
C GLU A 146 -12.93 10.04 7.86
N LYS A 147 -13.71 9.01 8.22
CA LYS A 147 -14.31 8.89 9.56
C LYS A 147 -13.25 8.72 10.65
N LEU A 148 -12.20 7.95 10.38
CA LEU A 148 -11.13 7.73 11.35
C LEU A 148 -10.31 8.99 11.58
N LEU A 149 -9.96 9.74 10.53
CA LEU A 149 -9.27 11.03 10.68
C LEU A 149 -10.09 12.04 11.48
N ALA A 150 -11.41 12.08 11.29
CA ALA A 150 -12.31 12.93 12.07
C ALA A 150 -12.43 12.49 13.54
N ALA A 151 -12.36 11.18 13.81
CA ALA A 151 -12.47 10.61 15.15
C ALA A 151 -11.16 10.58 15.95
N THR A 152 -10.01 10.78 15.30
CA THR A 152 -8.68 10.75 15.94
C THR A 152 -7.93 12.07 15.76
N ASP A 153 -7.13 12.20 14.72
CA ASP A 153 -6.33 13.38 14.38
C ASP A 153 -6.36 13.55 12.85
N PRO A 154 -6.74 14.74 12.33
CA PRO A 154 -6.75 15.03 10.89
C PRO A 154 -5.41 14.85 10.18
N LYS A 155 -4.28 14.83 10.91
CA LYS A 155 -2.93 14.60 10.39
C LYS A 155 -2.47 13.15 10.50
N ALA A 156 -3.25 12.28 11.16
CA ALA A 156 -2.93 10.87 11.22
C ALA A 156 -2.92 10.23 9.82
N GLN A 157 -2.34 9.05 9.71
CA GLN A 157 -2.39 8.24 8.50
C GLN A 157 -3.14 6.95 8.77
N VAL A 158 -3.97 6.52 7.82
CA VAL A 158 -4.83 5.34 7.97
C VAL A 158 -4.41 4.27 6.97
N ALA A 159 -4.28 3.03 7.44
CA ALA A 159 -4.27 1.81 6.64
C ALA A 159 -5.56 1.06 6.91
N ALA A 160 -6.41 0.85 5.90
CA ALA A 160 -7.72 0.25 6.06
C ALA A 160 -7.97 -0.88 5.05
N ILE A 161 -8.78 -1.84 5.45
CA ILE A 161 -9.39 -2.80 4.52
C ILE A 161 -10.79 -2.32 4.10
N GLY A 162 -11.19 -2.63 2.88
CA GLY A 162 -12.57 -2.50 2.44
C GLY A 162 -13.34 -3.82 2.55
N PRO A 163 -14.55 -3.90 2.00
CA PRO A 163 -15.37 -5.12 1.98
C PRO A 163 -14.66 -6.36 1.43
N ALA A 164 -13.67 -6.22 0.54
CA ALA A 164 -12.92 -7.37 0.05
C ALA A 164 -12.13 -8.08 1.16
N GLY A 165 -11.50 -7.31 2.07
CA GLY A 165 -10.78 -7.86 3.22
C GLY A 165 -11.72 -8.46 4.25
N GLU A 166 -12.83 -7.78 4.53
CA GLU A 166 -13.86 -8.24 5.48
C GLU A 166 -14.49 -9.58 5.06
N ASN A 167 -14.66 -9.78 3.75
CA ASN A 167 -15.18 -11.02 3.16
C ASN A 167 -14.07 -12.05 2.82
N LEU A 168 -12.85 -11.84 3.30
CA LEU A 168 -11.72 -12.78 3.16
C LEU A 168 -11.35 -13.11 1.70
N SER A 169 -11.52 -12.16 0.78
CA SER A 169 -11.11 -12.35 -0.63
C SER A 169 -9.60 -12.56 -0.73
N PHE A 170 -9.17 -13.53 -1.53
CA PHE A 170 -7.74 -13.82 -1.73
C PHE A 170 -7.03 -12.71 -2.53
N MET A 171 -7.81 -11.79 -3.10
CA MET A 171 -7.36 -10.58 -3.81
C MET A 171 -7.47 -9.33 -2.94
N ALA A 172 -7.80 -9.47 -1.64
CA ALA A 172 -7.99 -8.35 -0.75
C ALA A 172 -6.69 -7.62 -0.46
N ALA A 173 -6.79 -6.31 -0.54
CA ALA A 173 -5.73 -5.34 -0.34
C ALA A 173 -5.91 -4.54 0.96
N ILE A 174 -4.83 -3.91 1.40
CA ILE A 174 -4.84 -2.89 2.45
C ILE A 174 -4.53 -1.54 1.79
N VAL A 175 -5.38 -0.53 2.02
CA VAL A 175 -5.29 0.77 1.35
C VAL A 175 -4.90 1.85 2.35
N THR A 176 -4.01 2.74 1.93
CA THR A 176 -3.53 3.88 2.70
C THR A 176 -3.68 5.20 1.93
N GLY A 177 -3.68 6.33 2.64
CA GLY A 177 -3.74 7.66 2.02
C GLY A 177 -5.12 8.07 1.51
N GLY A 178 -6.19 7.37 1.92
CA GLY A 178 -7.56 7.67 1.50
C GLY A 178 -7.70 7.65 -0.02
N MET A 179 -8.21 8.76 -0.58
CA MET A 179 -8.46 8.92 -2.02
C MET A 179 -7.21 8.87 -2.90
N GLU A 180 -6.01 9.09 -2.33
CA GLU A 180 -4.75 8.88 -3.04
C GLU A 180 -4.44 7.40 -3.29
N ALA A 181 -5.14 6.50 -2.58
CA ALA A 181 -5.14 5.05 -2.74
C ALA A 181 -3.75 4.43 -2.93
N ARG A 182 -2.93 4.43 -1.88
CA ARG A 182 -1.66 3.69 -1.85
C ARG A 182 -1.92 2.28 -1.33
N VAL A 183 -1.71 1.28 -2.19
CA VAL A 183 -2.28 -0.06 -1.97
C VAL A 183 -1.20 -1.12 -1.72
N MET A 184 -1.33 -1.85 -0.62
CA MET A 184 -0.65 -3.12 -0.35
C MET A 184 -1.56 -4.25 -0.84
N ALA A 185 -1.47 -4.56 -2.14
CA ALA A 185 -2.52 -5.27 -2.87
C ALA A 185 -2.38 -6.79 -2.85
N ARG A 186 -1.31 -7.30 -3.46
CA ARG A 186 -1.20 -8.70 -3.86
C ARG A 186 -0.96 -9.61 -2.66
N THR A 187 -1.16 -10.92 -2.88
CA THR A 187 -1.00 -11.99 -1.87
C THR A 187 -2.07 -12.03 -0.77
N GLY A 188 -3.16 -11.27 -0.90
CA GLY A 188 -4.36 -11.42 -0.06
C GLY A 188 -4.20 -10.98 1.39
N LEU A 189 -3.24 -10.09 1.68
CA LEU A 189 -2.96 -9.67 3.05
C LEU A 189 -4.09 -8.84 3.67
N GLY A 190 -4.94 -8.20 2.85
CA GLY A 190 -6.17 -7.57 3.32
C GLY A 190 -7.16 -8.57 3.92
N ALA A 191 -7.20 -9.81 3.42
CA ALA A 191 -8.04 -10.86 3.99
C ALA A 191 -7.45 -11.41 5.29
N VAL A 192 -6.12 -11.49 5.40
CA VAL A 192 -5.46 -11.83 6.67
C VAL A 192 -5.80 -10.79 7.74
N MET A 193 -5.75 -9.50 7.40
CA MET A 193 -6.18 -8.42 8.29
C MET A 193 -7.68 -8.53 8.66
N GLY A 194 -8.55 -8.79 7.68
CA GLY A 194 -9.99 -8.98 7.90
C GLY A 194 -10.33 -10.19 8.77
N SER A 195 -9.59 -11.30 8.65
CA SER A 195 -9.80 -12.52 9.45
C SER A 195 -9.67 -12.28 10.96
N LYS A 196 -8.90 -11.26 11.33
CA LYS A 196 -8.65 -10.82 12.71
C LYS A 196 -9.68 -9.83 13.24
N ASN A 197 -10.71 -9.49 12.45
CA ASN A 197 -11.66 -8.42 12.71
C ASN A 197 -10.98 -7.04 12.85
N LEU A 198 -9.84 -6.84 12.19
CA LEU A 198 -9.11 -5.57 12.22
C LEU A 198 -9.47 -4.74 10.99
N LYS A 199 -10.27 -3.70 11.18
CA LYS A 199 -10.75 -2.82 10.10
C LYS A 199 -9.67 -1.85 9.60
N ALA A 200 -8.90 -1.29 10.51
CA ALA A 200 -7.90 -0.28 10.18
C ALA A 200 -6.80 -0.14 11.24
N ILE A 201 -5.69 0.48 10.83
CA ILE A 201 -4.60 0.92 11.67
C ILE A 201 -4.35 2.40 11.39
N VAL A 202 -4.64 3.23 12.38
CA VAL A 202 -4.44 4.67 12.37
C VAL A 202 -3.14 4.97 13.10
N VAL A 203 -2.22 5.67 12.47
CA VAL A 203 -0.92 6.04 13.06
C VAL A 203 -0.79 7.55 13.13
N ARG A 204 -0.31 8.07 14.26
CA ARG A 204 0.01 9.49 14.44
C ARG A 204 1.29 9.65 15.23
N GLY A 205 2.31 10.23 14.61
CA GLY A 205 3.63 10.39 15.18
C GLY A 205 4.09 11.84 15.25
N ASP A 206 4.94 12.16 16.22
CA ASP A 206 5.51 13.49 16.41
C ASP A 206 7.04 13.46 16.61
N LYS A 207 7.64 12.27 16.62
CA LYS A 207 9.09 12.09 16.77
C LYS A 207 9.79 12.33 15.44
N LYS A 208 11.01 12.85 15.54
CA LYS A 208 11.94 12.93 14.42
C LYS A 208 12.71 11.62 14.31
N PRO A 209 12.93 11.09 13.09
CA PRO A 209 13.76 9.90 12.93
C PRO A 209 15.21 10.23 13.29
N HIS A 210 15.92 9.25 13.83
CA HIS A 210 17.34 9.39 14.12
C HIS A 210 18.14 9.39 12.81
N ILE A 211 19.07 10.35 12.69
CA ILE A 211 20.00 10.47 11.57
C ILE A 211 21.39 10.61 12.20
N TYR A 212 22.25 9.64 11.98
CA TYR A 212 23.59 9.61 12.58
C TYR A 212 24.48 10.76 12.07
N ASP A 213 24.54 10.94 10.75
CA ASP A 213 25.29 12.02 10.11
C ASP A 213 24.39 12.79 9.13
N ALA A 214 23.84 13.91 9.61
CA ALA A 214 22.94 14.73 8.83
C ALA A 214 23.64 15.49 7.68
N ALA A 215 24.92 15.83 7.85
CA ALA A 215 25.69 16.54 6.83
C ALA A 215 26.01 15.60 5.66
N LEU A 216 26.47 14.39 5.95
CA LEU A 216 26.68 13.35 4.94
C LEU A 216 25.37 13.02 4.21
N LEU A 217 24.28 12.79 4.96
CA LEU A 217 22.97 12.50 4.35
C LEU A 217 22.55 13.60 3.38
N HIS A 218 22.73 14.87 3.75
CA HIS A 218 22.38 16.01 2.91
C HIS A 218 23.19 16.02 1.61
N GLU A 219 24.52 15.93 1.69
CA GLU A 219 25.38 15.98 0.51
C GLU A 219 25.14 14.78 -0.42
N THR A 220 25.05 13.56 0.13
CA THR A 220 24.74 12.36 -0.67
C THR A 220 23.37 12.45 -1.33
N THR A 221 22.37 12.99 -0.63
CA THR A 221 21.01 13.17 -1.19
C THR A 221 21.01 14.19 -2.33
N LYS A 222 21.75 15.29 -2.17
CA LYS A 222 21.87 16.34 -3.19
C LYS A 222 22.56 15.81 -4.44
N GLU A 223 23.66 15.07 -4.28
CA GLU A 223 24.37 14.41 -5.36
C GLU A 223 23.45 13.43 -6.11
N PHE A 224 22.80 12.51 -5.39
CA PHE A 224 21.89 11.53 -5.99
C PHE A 224 20.72 12.20 -6.74
N SER A 225 20.16 13.28 -6.18
CA SER A 225 19.02 13.99 -6.78
C SER A 225 19.35 14.59 -8.15
N ALA A 226 20.61 14.96 -8.40
CA ALA A 226 21.04 15.46 -9.71
C ALA A 226 20.94 14.41 -10.82
N HIS A 227 20.93 13.12 -10.46
CA HIS A 227 20.88 12.00 -11.40
C HIS A 227 19.45 11.52 -11.71
N LEU A 228 18.40 12.07 -11.11
CA LEU A 228 17.02 11.57 -11.25
C LEU A 228 16.37 11.78 -12.64
N LYS A 229 17.10 12.27 -13.65
CA LYS A 229 16.55 12.44 -15.01
C LYS A 229 16.05 11.13 -15.63
N PHE A 230 16.62 9.98 -15.26
CA PHE A 230 16.18 8.68 -15.80
C PHE A 230 14.75 8.29 -15.41
N VAL A 231 14.15 8.93 -14.39
CA VAL A 231 12.75 8.71 -13.97
C VAL A 231 11.79 9.83 -14.36
N GLU A 232 12.22 10.78 -15.19
CA GLU A 232 11.39 11.94 -15.60
C GLU A 232 10.05 11.52 -16.23
N SER A 233 10.04 10.40 -16.97
CA SER A 233 8.82 9.84 -17.55
C SER A 233 7.76 9.52 -16.49
N LEU A 234 8.15 9.05 -15.29
CA LEU A 234 7.22 8.81 -14.19
C LEU A 234 6.62 10.11 -13.64
N SER A 235 7.42 11.17 -13.55
CA SER A 235 6.92 12.49 -13.15
C SER A 235 5.84 12.97 -14.11
N LYS A 236 6.15 12.92 -15.42
CA LYS A 236 5.26 13.38 -16.49
C LYS A 236 4.03 12.50 -16.61
N PHE A 237 4.20 11.20 -16.79
CA PHE A 237 3.16 10.29 -17.25
C PHE A 237 2.70 9.25 -16.22
N GLY A 238 3.32 9.21 -15.04
CA GLY A 238 3.10 8.12 -14.08
C GLY A 238 3.63 6.79 -14.63
N THR A 239 3.25 5.67 -14.04
CA THR A 239 3.62 4.37 -14.62
C THR A 239 2.85 4.09 -15.91
N ALA A 240 1.70 4.73 -16.14
CA ALA A 240 0.89 4.65 -17.35
C ALA A 240 1.65 4.99 -18.65
N ALA A 241 2.81 5.67 -18.55
CA ALA A 241 3.78 5.82 -19.64
C ALA A 241 4.19 4.49 -20.29
N LEU A 242 4.08 3.39 -19.54
CA LEU A 242 4.50 2.07 -19.98
C LEU A 242 3.53 1.43 -20.98
N ILE A 243 2.28 1.87 -21.10
CA ILE A 243 1.30 1.23 -22.01
C ILE A 243 1.81 1.17 -23.45
N GLU A 244 2.16 2.31 -24.03
CA GLU A 244 2.62 2.38 -25.43
C GLU A 244 3.99 1.72 -25.61
N SER A 245 4.91 1.90 -24.65
CA SER A 245 6.23 1.28 -24.77
C SER A 245 6.20 -0.24 -24.62
N LYS A 246 5.27 -0.80 -23.82
CA LYS A 246 5.06 -2.24 -23.70
C LYS A 246 4.35 -2.81 -24.91
N GLU A 247 3.40 -2.08 -25.49
CA GLU A 247 2.75 -2.46 -26.74
C GLU A 247 3.78 -2.55 -27.88
N ALA A 248 4.61 -1.52 -28.05
CA ALA A 248 5.58 -1.42 -29.15
C ALA A 248 6.63 -2.55 -29.16
N ILE A 249 6.93 -3.13 -27.99
CA ILE A 249 7.85 -4.27 -27.86
C ILE A 249 7.14 -5.63 -27.74
N GLY A 250 5.80 -5.66 -27.88
CA GLY A 250 5.02 -6.90 -27.78
C GLY A 250 4.91 -7.49 -26.37
N ALA A 251 5.07 -6.65 -25.34
CA ALA A 251 5.04 -7.05 -23.93
C ALA A 251 3.80 -6.54 -23.17
N LEU A 252 2.87 -5.85 -23.85
CA LEU A 252 1.58 -5.49 -23.27
C LEU A 252 0.68 -6.74 -23.24
N PRO A 253 0.09 -7.11 -22.09
CA PRO A 253 -0.77 -8.26 -22.03
C PRO A 253 -2.15 -7.92 -22.63
N ILE A 254 -2.55 -8.66 -23.66
CA ILE A 254 -3.74 -8.37 -24.47
C ILE A 254 -4.61 -9.62 -24.59
N LYS A 255 -5.92 -9.48 -24.39
CA LYS A 255 -6.94 -10.55 -24.52
C LYS A 255 -6.50 -11.83 -23.80
N ASN A 256 -6.35 -11.77 -22.48
CA ASN A 256 -5.84 -12.87 -21.66
C ASN A 256 -4.55 -13.51 -22.24
N PHE A 257 -3.58 -12.67 -22.62
CA PHE A 257 -2.28 -13.06 -23.18
C PHE A 257 -2.35 -13.81 -24.54
N THR A 258 -3.47 -13.77 -25.25
CA THR A 258 -3.63 -14.49 -26.54
C THR A 258 -3.25 -13.67 -27.76
N LEU A 259 -3.10 -12.35 -27.63
CA LEU A 259 -2.75 -11.45 -28.72
C LEU A 259 -1.43 -10.73 -28.46
N PHE A 260 -0.72 -10.42 -29.54
CA PHE A 260 0.56 -9.73 -29.52
C PHE A 260 0.44 -8.21 -29.71
N HIS A 261 -0.59 -7.76 -30.42
CA HIS A 261 -0.78 -6.36 -30.81
C HIS A 261 -2.23 -5.91 -30.59
N TRP A 262 -2.40 -4.64 -30.22
CA TRP A 262 -3.70 -3.99 -30.07
C TRP A 262 -3.61 -2.51 -30.43
N ASP A 263 -4.23 -2.15 -31.55
CA ASP A 263 -4.22 -0.81 -32.15
C ASP A 263 -4.81 0.30 -31.26
N LYS A 264 -5.57 -0.07 -30.24
CA LYS A 264 -6.24 0.84 -29.29
C LYS A 264 -5.44 1.11 -28.02
N ALA A 265 -4.23 0.60 -27.87
CA ALA A 265 -3.43 0.81 -26.65
C ALA A 265 -3.22 2.30 -26.30
N THR A 266 -3.06 3.16 -27.31
CA THR A 266 -2.93 4.62 -27.13
C THR A 266 -4.14 5.26 -26.46
N ARG A 267 -5.34 4.67 -26.59
CA ARG A 267 -6.57 5.20 -25.97
C ARG A 267 -6.57 5.09 -24.44
N ILE A 268 -5.75 4.20 -23.88
CA ILE A 268 -5.66 3.98 -22.43
C ILE A 268 -4.28 4.35 -21.87
N SER A 269 -3.46 5.08 -22.63
CA SER A 269 -2.08 5.37 -22.26
C SER A 269 -1.95 6.55 -21.28
N GLY A 270 -0.76 6.68 -20.67
CA GLY A 270 -0.43 7.81 -19.81
C GLY A 270 -0.60 9.19 -20.47
N PRO A 271 -0.06 9.42 -21.68
CA PRO A 271 -0.29 10.67 -22.42
C PRO A 271 -1.78 11.02 -22.59
N THR A 272 -2.60 10.07 -23.01
CA THR A 272 -4.05 10.25 -23.18
C THR A 272 -4.73 10.55 -21.85
N MET A 273 -4.43 9.77 -20.81
CA MET A 273 -4.97 9.99 -19.47
C MET A 273 -4.68 11.40 -18.95
N ILE A 274 -3.47 11.90 -19.20
CA ILE A 274 -3.06 13.22 -18.72
C ILE A 274 -3.69 14.35 -19.51
N ALA A 275 -3.72 14.22 -20.84
CA ALA A 275 -4.33 15.23 -21.69
C ALA A 275 -5.82 15.44 -21.37
N GLU A 276 -6.53 14.38 -20.98
CA GLU A 276 -7.98 14.42 -20.84
C GLU A 276 -8.49 14.55 -19.40
N PHE A 277 -7.77 13.99 -18.41
CA PHE A 277 -8.32 13.80 -17.06
C PHE A 277 -7.46 14.34 -15.92
N LEU A 278 -6.18 14.66 -16.13
CA LEU A 278 -5.29 15.07 -15.03
C LEU A 278 -5.77 16.37 -14.37
N THR A 279 -5.86 16.35 -13.05
CA THR A 279 -6.06 17.56 -12.24
C THR A 279 -4.80 17.97 -11.50
N LYS A 280 -4.01 17.00 -11.00
CA LYS A 280 -2.83 17.29 -10.17
C LYS A 280 -1.80 16.16 -10.16
N HIS A 281 -0.52 16.53 -10.11
CA HIS A 281 0.57 15.61 -9.74
C HIS A 281 0.83 15.64 -8.23
N TYR A 282 1.05 14.46 -7.64
CA TYR A 282 1.40 14.33 -6.24
C TYR A 282 2.44 13.23 -6.01
N GLY A 283 3.09 13.26 -4.85
CA GLY A 283 4.17 12.34 -4.49
C GLY A 283 3.95 11.73 -3.12
N CYS A 284 4.62 10.61 -2.89
CA CYS A 284 4.78 10.06 -1.55
C CYS A 284 5.69 10.98 -0.70
N TYR A 285 5.78 10.68 0.59
CA TYR A 285 6.69 11.38 1.49
C TYR A 285 8.12 11.48 0.92
N SER A 286 8.67 12.70 0.92
CA SER A 286 10.03 13.03 0.46
C SER A 286 10.37 12.56 -0.98
N CYS A 287 9.38 12.30 -1.82
CA CYS A 287 9.59 11.79 -3.17
C CYS A 287 9.60 12.92 -4.22
N PRO A 288 10.74 13.25 -4.85
CA PRO A 288 10.81 14.27 -5.89
C PRO A 288 10.19 13.84 -7.22
N ILE A 289 9.97 12.52 -7.42
CA ILE A 289 9.46 11.98 -8.69
C ILE A 289 8.00 12.39 -8.91
N ARG A 290 7.17 12.36 -7.85
CA ARG A 290 5.74 12.72 -7.91
C ARG A 290 4.97 11.97 -9.01
N CYS A 291 5.13 10.65 -9.04
CA CYS A 291 4.51 9.79 -10.05
C CYS A 291 2.98 9.70 -9.92
N GLY A 292 2.41 10.02 -8.76
CA GLY A 292 0.96 9.97 -8.52
C GLY A 292 0.22 10.99 -9.38
N LYS A 293 -0.90 10.55 -9.94
CA LYS A 293 -1.80 11.36 -10.77
C LYS A 293 -3.17 11.39 -10.11
N GLU A 294 -3.69 12.57 -9.86
CA GLU A 294 -5.09 12.77 -9.53
C GLU A 294 -5.82 13.05 -10.85
N VAL A 295 -6.88 12.31 -11.11
CA VAL A 295 -7.66 12.40 -12.34
C VAL A 295 -9.12 12.69 -12.03
N LYS A 296 -9.80 13.40 -12.93
CA LYS A 296 -11.23 13.69 -12.85
C LYS A 296 -11.91 13.41 -14.18
N VAL A 297 -12.97 12.62 -14.14
CA VAL A 297 -13.82 12.34 -15.31
C VAL A 297 -14.81 13.49 -15.50
N ASN A 298 -14.77 14.14 -16.66
CA ASN A 298 -15.55 15.34 -16.93
C ASN A 298 -16.86 15.10 -17.71
N LYS A 299 -16.99 13.95 -18.39
CA LYS A 299 -18.10 13.64 -19.29
C LYS A 299 -18.46 12.16 -19.22
N GLY A 300 -19.63 11.80 -19.73
CA GLY A 300 -20.10 10.42 -19.78
C GLY A 300 -20.72 9.94 -18.47
N PRO A 301 -20.98 8.62 -18.34
CA PRO A 301 -21.72 8.05 -17.21
C PRO A 301 -21.00 8.19 -15.85
N TYR A 302 -19.69 8.41 -15.87
CA TYR A 302 -18.85 8.56 -14.66
C TYR A 302 -18.43 10.02 -14.41
N ALA A 303 -19.09 11.00 -15.05
CA ALA A 303 -18.79 12.41 -14.87
C ALA A 303 -18.88 12.83 -13.40
N GLY A 304 -17.87 13.57 -12.92
CA GLY A 304 -17.74 14.02 -11.53
C GLY A 304 -16.86 13.12 -10.67
N LEU A 305 -16.57 11.89 -11.09
CA LEU A 305 -15.62 11.01 -10.41
C LEU A 305 -14.22 11.65 -10.37
N SER A 306 -13.61 11.68 -9.19
CA SER A 306 -12.25 12.21 -8.98
C SER A 306 -11.49 11.30 -8.02
N GLY A 307 -10.22 11.05 -8.28
CA GLY A 307 -9.39 10.20 -7.42
C GLY A 307 -8.02 9.88 -8.02
N HIS A 308 -7.32 8.91 -7.43
CA HIS A 308 -6.07 8.40 -8.00
C HIS A 308 -6.29 7.83 -9.42
N GLY A 309 -5.46 8.26 -10.37
CA GLY A 309 -5.41 7.71 -11.71
C GLY A 309 -4.83 6.30 -11.72
N PRO A 310 -5.33 5.41 -12.60
CA PRO A 310 -4.84 4.04 -12.69
C PRO A 310 -3.36 3.99 -13.08
N GLU A 311 -2.61 3.15 -12.38
CA GLU A 311 -1.24 2.79 -12.72
C GLU A 311 -1.21 1.83 -13.93
N TYR A 312 -0.05 1.63 -14.56
CA TYR A 312 0.14 0.74 -15.73
C TYR A 312 -0.54 -0.61 -15.55
N GLU A 313 -0.34 -1.26 -14.41
CA GLU A 313 -0.89 -2.59 -14.16
C GLU A 313 -2.41 -2.61 -14.13
N THR A 314 -3.03 -1.53 -13.66
CA THR A 314 -4.49 -1.38 -13.64
C THR A 314 -5.03 -1.12 -15.05
N LEU A 315 -4.35 -0.26 -15.81
CA LEU A 315 -4.68 0.01 -17.22
C LEU A 315 -4.54 -1.25 -18.08
N ALA A 316 -3.48 -2.04 -17.87
CA ALA A 316 -3.25 -3.27 -18.60
C ALA A 316 -4.31 -4.33 -18.22
N SER A 317 -4.53 -4.58 -16.93
CA SER A 317 -5.45 -5.63 -16.45
C SER A 317 -6.93 -5.35 -16.70
N LEU A 318 -7.37 -4.10 -16.62
CA LEU A 318 -8.78 -3.69 -16.83
C LEU A 318 -9.04 -3.07 -18.21
N GLY A 319 -7.99 -2.91 -19.01
CA GLY A 319 -8.03 -2.38 -20.36
C GLY A 319 -7.62 -3.44 -21.37
N SER A 320 -6.35 -3.46 -21.75
CA SER A 320 -5.85 -4.32 -22.85
C SER A 320 -6.09 -5.81 -22.63
N LEU A 321 -5.97 -6.30 -21.41
CA LEU A 321 -6.15 -7.70 -21.08
C LEU A 321 -7.58 -8.20 -21.37
N ILE A 322 -8.57 -7.31 -21.31
CA ILE A 322 -9.99 -7.60 -21.59
C ILE A 322 -10.53 -6.85 -22.82
N LEU A 323 -9.64 -6.23 -23.61
CA LEU A 323 -9.97 -5.42 -24.81
C LEU A 323 -10.92 -4.24 -24.53
N ASN A 324 -10.87 -3.67 -23.33
CA ASN A 324 -11.62 -2.48 -22.95
C ASN A 324 -10.79 -1.22 -23.23
N ASP A 325 -11.23 -0.39 -24.19
CA ASP A 325 -10.58 0.87 -24.57
C ASP A 325 -11.30 2.12 -24.02
N ASP A 326 -12.28 1.94 -23.13
CA ASP A 326 -12.93 3.04 -22.44
C ASP A 326 -12.13 3.42 -21.17
N LEU A 327 -11.27 4.44 -21.32
CA LEU A 327 -10.46 4.94 -20.22
C LEU A 327 -11.30 5.51 -19.06
N THR A 328 -12.50 6.04 -19.31
CA THR A 328 -13.37 6.54 -18.23
C THR A 328 -13.93 5.39 -17.40
N ALA A 329 -14.28 4.26 -18.04
CA ALA A 329 -14.66 3.05 -17.34
C ALA A 329 -13.51 2.46 -16.52
N ILE A 330 -12.28 2.47 -17.06
CA ILE A 330 -11.10 1.98 -16.34
C ILE A 330 -10.80 2.86 -15.11
N ILE A 331 -10.90 4.19 -15.23
CA ILE A 331 -10.74 5.10 -14.09
C ILE A 331 -11.79 4.81 -13.01
N ASN A 332 -13.05 4.57 -13.41
CA ASN A 332 -14.12 4.18 -12.48
C ASN A 332 -13.85 2.84 -11.79
N LEU A 333 -13.42 1.82 -12.53
CA LEU A 333 -13.07 0.53 -11.93
C LEU A 333 -11.87 0.64 -10.98
N ASN A 334 -10.85 1.42 -11.32
CA ASN A 334 -9.73 1.70 -10.43
C ASN A 334 -10.22 2.33 -9.11
N TYR A 335 -11.07 3.36 -9.19
CA TYR A 335 -11.66 3.99 -8.01
C TYR A 335 -12.42 2.98 -7.15
N LEU A 336 -13.32 2.20 -7.76
CA LEU A 336 -14.16 1.23 -7.07
C LEU A 336 -13.32 0.14 -6.39
N LEU A 337 -12.34 -0.43 -7.10
CA LEU A 337 -11.49 -1.49 -6.57
C LEU A 337 -10.61 -0.99 -5.42
N ASN A 338 -10.11 0.25 -5.49
CA ASN A 338 -9.42 0.89 -4.39
C ASN A 338 -10.34 1.10 -3.17
N ASP A 339 -11.57 1.57 -3.37
CA ASP A 339 -12.52 1.74 -2.25
C ASP A 339 -12.95 0.39 -1.64
N LEU A 340 -13.11 -0.64 -2.47
CA LEU A 340 -13.42 -2.00 -2.03
C LEU A 340 -12.22 -2.68 -1.33
N GLY A 341 -11.01 -2.15 -1.51
CA GLY A 341 -9.76 -2.75 -1.05
C GLY A 341 -9.43 -4.05 -1.80
N LEU A 342 -9.48 -4.03 -3.13
CA LEU A 342 -9.26 -5.20 -3.97
C LEU A 342 -8.14 -4.95 -4.98
N ASP A 343 -7.25 -5.93 -5.15
CA ASP A 343 -6.12 -5.86 -6.10
C ASP A 343 -6.60 -5.77 -7.54
N THR A 344 -6.30 -4.65 -8.21
CA THR A 344 -6.73 -4.39 -9.58
C THR A 344 -6.17 -5.39 -10.58
N MET A 345 -4.93 -5.87 -10.37
CA MET A 345 -4.32 -6.86 -11.24
C MET A 345 -5.06 -8.19 -11.17
N SER A 346 -5.21 -8.75 -9.97
CA SER A 346 -5.88 -10.03 -9.80
C SER A 346 -7.36 -9.94 -10.20
N ALA A 347 -8.02 -8.81 -9.96
CA ALA A 347 -9.39 -8.56 -10.44
C ALA A 347 -9.48 -8.64 -11.97
N GLY A 348 -8.63 -7.87 -12.67
CA GLY A 348 -8.64 -7.81 -14.13
C GLY A 348 -8.22 -9.13 -14.77
N ILE A 349 -7.23 -9.83 -14.21
CA ILE A 349 -6.83 -11.16 -14.67
C ILE A 349 -7.95 -12.19 -14.47
N THR A 350 -8.63 -12.16 -13.32
CA THR A 350 -9.77 -13.04 -13.07
C THR A 350 -10.92 -12.76 -14.05
N ALA A 351 -11.19 -11.49 -14.33
CA ALA A 351 -12.18 -11.09 -15.32
C ALA A 351 -11.79 -11.49 -16.75
N ALA A 352 -10.51 -11.43 -17.10
CA ALA A 352 -10.01 -11.87 -18.42
C ALA A 352 -10.04 -13.38 -18.62
N PHE A 353 -9.99 -14.15 -17.53
CA PHE A 353 -10.10 -15.61 -17.56
C PHE A 353 -11.55 -16.09 -17.75
N ALA A 354 -12.53 -15.41 -17.15
CA ALA A 354 -13.95 -15.76 -17.18
C ALA A 354 -14.59 -15.64 -18.57
#